data_AF-A0A6A5TJ87-F1
#
_entry.id   AF-A0A6A5TJ87-F1
#
_cell.length_a   1.000
_cell.length_b   1.000
_cell.length_c   1.000
_cell.angle_alpha   90.00
_cell.angle_beta   90.00
_cell.angle_gamma   90.00
#
_symmetry.space_group_name_H-M   'P 1'
#
loop_
_entity.id
_entity.type
_entity.pdbx_description
1 polymer ?
#
loop_
_entity_poly.entity_id
_entity_poly.type
_entity_poly.pdbx_seq_one_letter_code
_entity_poly.pdbx_strand_id
1 'polypeptide(L)'
;MPTVSRRKPRVYRGVKSKPKKTDRTELSPEGRAFAAGAAILGGVTHGRISKFMPRDRSKISKLIERVILRSEEAGLPVYDPYVFANEPGRGKPDLLTQEQKNKIVEITRATHYLASLGSATRLNATTTLNALFAKRCWFLVRAA
;
A
#
# COMPACT_ATOMS: atom_id res chain seq x y z
N MET A 1 3.56 38.72 -73.75
CA MET A 1 4.99 38.34 -73.83
C MET A 1 5.34 37.46 -72.64
N PRO A 2 5.80 36.21 -72.80
CA PRO A 2 6.21 35.42 -71.65
C PRO A 2 7.49 36.03 -71.03
N THR A 3 7.47 36.30 -69.73
CA THR A 3 8.64 36.78 -68.99
C THR A 3 9.68 35.67 -68.86
N VAL A 4 10.73 35.73 -69.69
CA VAL A 4 11.84 34.77 -69.66
C VAL A 4 12.75 35.06 -68.46
N SER A 5 12.51 34.36 -67.35
CA SER A 5 13.40 34.38 -66.20
C SER A 5 14.66 33.57 -66.49
N ARG A 6 15.83 34.21 -66.46
CA ARG A 6 17.15 33.54 -66.58
C ARG A 6 17.54 32.74 -65.33
N ARG A 7 16.69 32.75 -64.29
CA ARG A 7 17.00 32.13 -63.00
C ARG A 7 16.62 30.65 -63.05
N LYS A 8 17.58 29.77 -62.73
CA LYS A 8 17.31 28.33 -62.59
C LYS A 8 16.20 28.11 -61.56
N PRO A 9 15.21 27.23 -61.84
CA PRO A 9 14.17 26.92 -60.86
C PRO A 9 14.83 26.40 -59.58
N ARG A 10 14.41 26.94 -58.43
CA ARG A 10 14.96 26.54 -57.14
C ARG A 10 14.46 25.15 -56.81
N VAL A 11 15.36 24.18 -56.68
CA VAL A 11 15.02 22.84 -56.19
C VAL A 11 14.81 22.95 -54.68
N TYR A 12 13.56 23.06 -54.25
CA TYR A 12 13.21 23.03 -52.84
C TYR A 12 13.42 21.60 -52.32
N ARG A 13 14.33 21.44 -51.35
CA ARG A 13 14.41 20.21 -50.57
C ARG A 13 13.22 20.16 -49.62
N GLY A 14 12.61 18.99 -49.44
CA GLY A 14 11.53 18.79 -48.47
C GLY A 14 11.94 19.30 -47.08
N VAL A 15 11.09 20.11 -46.46
CA VAL A 15 11.34 20.61 -45.11
C VAL A 15 11.12 19.46 -44.13
N LYS A 16 12.17 19.09 -43.38
CA LYS A 16 12.03 18.11 -42.28
C LYS A 16 11.01 18.65 -41.27
N SER A 17 10.04 17.83 -40.88
CA SER A 17 9.10 18.21 -39.82
C SER A 17 9.90 18.48 -38.54
N LYS A 18 9.69 19.66 -37.96
CA LYS A 18 10.23 20.00 -36.64
C LYS A 18 9.13 19.76 -35.62
N PRO A 19 9.41 19.10 -34.49
CA PRO A 19 8.45 19.00 -33.40
C PRO A 19 8.07 20.39 -32.94
N LYS A 20 6.79 20.60 -32.59
CA LYS A 20 6.31 21.92 -32.16
C LYS A 20 6.97 22.27 -30.83
N LYS A 21 7.11 23.57 -30.56
CA LYS A 21 7.66 24.08 -29.29
C LYS A 21 6.87 23.55 -28.09
N THR A 22 5.56 23.40 -28.26
CA THR A 22 4.61 22.85 -27.28
C THR A 22 4.96 21.42 -26.89
N ASP A 23 5.22 20.55 -27.86
CA ASP A 23 5.46 19.12 -27.64
C ASP A 23 6.70 18.86 -26.75
N ARG A 24 7.67 19.77 -26.78
CA ARG A 24 8.88 19.70 -25.92
C ARG A 24 8.62 20.06 -24.45
N THR A 25 7.53 20.79 -24.19
CA THR A 25 7.24 21.42 -22.89
C THR A 25 5.96 20.92 -22.24
N GLU A 26 5.22 20.04 -22.89
CA GLU A 26 4.07 19.38 -22.29
C GLU A 26 4.51 18.16 -21.47
N LEU A 27 3.74 17.85 -20.43
CA LEU A 27 3.86 16.56 -19.75
C LEU A 27 3.14 15.50 -20.58
N SER A 28 3.68 14.28 -20.57
CA SER A 28 2.96 13.12 -21.07
C SER A 28 1.59 13.01 -20.38
N PRO A 29 0.58 12.40 -21.03
CA PRO A 29 -0.72 12.16 -20.41
C PRO A 29 -0.59 11.45 -19.05
N GLU A 30 0.28 10.45 -18.97
CA GLU A 30 0.61 9.72 -17.73
C GLU A 30 1.17 10.64 -16.63
N GLY A 31 2.12 11.52 -16.99
CA GLY A 31 2.68 12.48 -16.05
C GLY A 31 1.65 13.50 -15.57
N ARG A 32 0.70 13.90 -16.42
CA ARG A 32 -0.40 14.77 -16.01
C ARG A 32 -1.34 14.07 -15.04
N ALA A 33 -1.70 12.81 -15.33
CA ALA A 33 -2.55 12.00 -14.47
C ALA A 33 -1.90 11.78 -13.10
N PHE A 34 -0.60 11.45 -13.06
CA PHE A 34 0.15 11.30 -11.82
C PHE A 34 0.19 12.62 -11.02
N ALA A 35 0.51 13.75 -11.66
CA ALA A 35 0.58 15.03 -10.96
C ALA A 35 -0.77 15.46 -10.37
N ALA A 36 -1.86 15.28 -11.13
CA ALA A 36 -3.21 15.58 -10.67
C ALA A 36 -3.64 14.63 -9.54
N GLY A 37 -3.43 13.32 -9.70
CA GLY A 37 -3.76 12.33 -8.67
C GLY A 37 -2.98 12.53 -7.38
N ALA A 38 -1.65 12.75 -7.46
CA ALA A 38 -0.81 12.97 -6.29
C ALA A 38 -1.21 14.22 -5.51
N ALA A 39 -1.63 15.29 -6.19
CA ALA A 39 -2.05 16.52 -5.53
C ALA A 39 -3.46 16.41 -4.93
N ILE A 40 -4.42 15.87 -5.69
CA ILE A 40 -5.85 15.87 -5.33
C ILE A 40 -6.18 14.73 -4.36
N LEU A 41 -5.79 13.49 -4.69
CA LEU A 41 -6.03 12.32 -3.85
C LEU A 41 -4.94 12.16 -2.79
N GLY A 42 -3.68 12.35 -3.20
CA GLY A 42 -2.53 12.13 -2.32
C GLY A 42 -2.22 13.28 -1.36
N GLY A 43 -2.83 14.46 -1.52
CA GLY A 43 -2.55 15.66 -0.72
C GLY A 43 -1.08 16.12 -0.77
N VAL A 44 -0.33 15.69 -1.80
CA VAL A 44 1.10 15.98 -1.89
C VAL A 44 1.31 17.42 -2.32
N THR A 45 2.21 18.13 -1.64
CA THR A 45 2.52 19.52 -1.98
C THR A 45 3.13 19.64 -3.38
N HIS A 46 2.73 20.66 -4.15
CA HIS A 46 3.20 20.87 -5.53
C HIS A 46 4.73 20.96 -5.63
N GLY A 47 5.39 21.48 -4.59
CA GLY A 47 6.86 21.56 -4.50
C GLY A 47 7.55 20.20 -4.31
N ARG A 48 6.86 19.20 -3.74
CA ARG A 48 7.35 17.82 -3.72
C ARG A 48 7.18 17.18 -5.09
N ILE A 49 6.03 17.36 -5.73
CA ILE A 49 5.76 16.83 -7.08
C ILE A 49 6.77 17.37 -8.10
N SER A 50 7.14 18.66 -8.02
CA SER A 50 8.16 19.25 -8.91
C SER A 50 9.55 18.66 -8.76
N LYS A 51 9.86 17.96 -7.66
CA LYS A 51 11.15 17.26 -7.51
C LYS A 51 11.19 15.94 -8.29
N PHE A 52 10.03 15.35 -8.56
CA PHE A 52 9.90 14.07 -9.28
C PHE A 52 9.55 14.25 -10.76
N MET A 53 9.27 15.48 -11.19
CA MET A 53 8.88 15.79 -12.57
C MET A 53 9.75 16.90 -13.14
N PRO A 54 10.01 16.91 -14.45
CA PRO A 54 10.79 17.96 -15.10
C PRO A 54 9.96 19.25 -15.30
N ARG A 55 9.28 19.72 -14.24
CA ARG A 55 8.37 20.87 -14.28
C ARG A 55 8.39 21.65 -12.97
N ASP A 56 8.29 22.96 -13.11
CA ASP A 56 8.23 23.88 -11.99
C ASP A 56 6.93 23.74 -11.21
N ARG A 57 7.00 24.05 -9.91
CA ARG A 57 5.85 24.14 -9.00
C ARG A 57 4.69 24.95 -9.58
N SER A 58 4.98 26.09 -10.21
CA SER A 58 3.97 26.99 -10.78
C SER A 58 3.23 26.36 -11.98
N LYS A 59 3.94 25.59 -12.80
CA LYS A 59 3.37 24.87 -13.94
C LYS A 59 2.49 23.71 -13.48
N ILE A 60 2.86 23.05 -12.40
CA ILE A 60 2.06 21.99 -11.76
C ILE A 60 0.77 22.59 -11.16
N SER A 61 0.84 23.73 -10.47
CA SER A 61 -0.35 24.44 -9.96
C SER A 61 -1.34 24.75 -11.09
N LYS A 62 -0.86 25.39 -12.17
CA LYS A 62 -1.67 25.72 -13.35
C LYS A 62 -2.21 24.48 -14.09
N LEU A 63 -1.54 23.34 -13.96
CA LEU A 63 -2.05 22.08 -14.49
C LEU A 63 -3.25 21.63 -13.67
N ILE A 64 -3.12 21.59 -12.35
CA ILE A 64 -4.16 21.14 -11.42
C ILE A 64 -5.39 22.06 -11.49
N GLU A 65 -5.19 23.37 -11.47
CA GLU A 65 -6.26 24.37 -11.63
C GLU A 65 -7.07 24.13 -12.92
N ARG A 66 -6.39 23.89 -14.06
CA ARG A 66 -7.06 23.60 -15.33
C ARG A 66 -7.79 22.27 -15.32
N VAL A 67 -7.29 21.27 -14.59
CA VAL A 67 -7.96 19.98 -14.47
C VAL A 67 -9.26 20.14 -13.67
N ILE A 68 -9.21 20.86 -12.54
CA ILE A 68 -10.38 21.14 -11.70
C ILE A 68 -11.42 21.92 -12.51
N LEU A 69 -11.02 23.04 -13.13
CA LEU A 69 -11.91 23.88 -13.92
C LEU A 69 -12.59 23.11 -15.06
N ARG A 70 -11.85 22.27 -15.79
CA ARG A 70 -12.43 21.42 -16.85
C ARG A 70 -13.39 20.37 -16.30
N SER A 71 -13.13 19.87 -15.11
CA SER A 71 -14.00 18.91 -14.43
C SER A 71 -15.33 19.55 -14.05
N GLU A 72 -15.26 20.76 -13.48
CA GLU A 72 -16.41 21.59 -13.14
C GLU A 72 -17.24 21.94 -14.38
N GLU A 73 -16.59 22.39 -15.46
CA GLU A 73 -17.24 22.67 -16.75
C GLU A 73 -17.93 21.44 -17.35
N ALA A 74 -17.32 20.26 -17.19
CA ALA A 74 -17.88 19.01 -17.70
C ALA A 74 -18.93 18.38 -16.76
N GLY A 75 -19.11 18.91 -15.54
CA GLY A 75 -19.95 18.29 -14.52
C GLY A 75 -19.47 16.89 -14.11
N LEU A 76 -18.21 16.55 -14.38
CA LEU A 76 -17.62 15.25 -14.08
C LEU A 76 -16.84 15.36 -12.77
N PRO A 77 -16.94 14.36 -11.87
CA PRO A 77 -16.09 14.33 -10.70
C PRO A 77 -14.63 14.09 -11.14
N VAL A 78 -13.69 14.85 -10.56
CA VAL A 78 -12.25 14.74 -10.88
C VAL A 78 -11.71 13.34 -10.55
N TYR A 79 -12.28 12.71 -9.52
CA TYR A 79 -11.98 11.35 -9.12
C TYR A 79 -13.28 10.63 -8.74
N ASP A 80 -13.32 9.32 -8.97
CA ASP A 80 -14.41 8.47 -8.52
C ASP A 80 -14.14 8.02 -7.07
N PRO A 81 -14.95 8.44 -6.08
CA PRO A 81 -14.80 8.01 -4.70
C PRO A 81 -14.90 6.48 -4.53
N TYR A 82 -15.61 5.78 -5.42
CA TYR A 82 -15.84 4.34 -5.33
C TYR A 82 -14.58 3.53 -5.66
N VAL A 83 -13.77 4.01 -6.60
CA VAL A 83 -12.51 3.35 -7.03
C VAL A 83 -11.47 3.34 -5.90
N PHE A 84 -11.51 4.34 -5.01
CA PHE A 84 -10.57 4.51 -3.91
C PHE A 84 -11.21 4.37 -2.53
N ALA A 85 -12.50 4.01 -2.47
CA ALA A 85 -13.10 3.57 -1.23
C ALA A 85 -12.25 2.40 -0.72
N ASN A 86 -11.82 2.48 0.54
CA ASN A 86 -11.18 1.37 1.23
C ASN A 86 -12.24 0.30 1.52
N GLU A 87 -12.89 -0.23 0.48
CA GLU A 87 -13.49 -1.54 0.59
C GLU A 87 -12.32 -2.48 0.94
N PRO A 88 -12.41 -3.26 2.04
CA PRO A 88 -11.44 -4.31 2.27
C PRO A 88 -11.43 -5.14 0.99
N GLY A 89 -10.26 -5.22 0.31
CA GLY A 89 -10.19 -5.59 -1.11
C GLY A 89 -10.73 -6.99 -1.44
N ARG A 90 -10.22 -7.65 -2.49
CA ARG A 90 -10.51 -9.06 -2.79
C ARG A 90 -9.92 -10.04 -1.75
N GLY A 91 -10.03 -9.73 -0.46
CA GLY A 91 -9.76 -10.63 0.64
C GLY A 91 -10.99 -11.47 0.95
N LYS A 92 -10.76 -12.69 1.42
CA LYS A 92 -11.81 -13.53 1.98
C LYS A 92 -12.51 -12.72 3.10
N PRO A 93 -13.86 -12.68 3.16
CA PRO A 93 -14.53 -12.01 4.26
C PRO A 93 -14.00 -12.54 5.58
N ASP A 94 -13.81 -11.64 6.54
CA ASP A 94 -13.24 -11.95 7.84
C ASP A 94 -14.13 -13.03 8.50
N LEU A 95 -13.64 -14.27 8.52
CA LEU A 95 -14.42 -15.44 8.94
C LEU A 95 -14.83 -15.37 10.40
N LEU A 96 -14.12 -14.56 11.18
CA LEU A 96 -14.32 -14.39 12.62
C LEU A 96 -14.57 -12.91 12.93
N THR A 97 -15.57 -12.66 13.75
CA THR A 97 -15.82 -11.34 14.32
C THR A 97 -14.70 -10.98 15.30
N GLN A 98 -14.50 -9.68 15.54
CA GLN A 98 -13.44 -9.20 16.44
C GLN A 98 -13.59 -9.78 17.86
N GLU A 99 -14.82 -9.99 18.32
CA GLU A 99 -15.12 -10.64 19.60
C GLU A 99 -14.61 -12.09 19.66
N GLN A 100 -14.77 -12.86 18.58
CA GLN A 100 -14.28 -14.23 18.49
C GLN A 100 -12.74 -14.27 18.47
N LYS A 101 -12.09 -13.32 17.79
CA LYS A 101 -10.63 -13.17 17.80
C LYS A 101 -10.12 -12.91 19.21
N ASN A 102 -10.79 -12.04 19.97
CA ASN A 102 -10.43 -11.73 21.35
C ASN A 102 -10.54 -12.97 22.26
N LYS A 103 -11.62 -13.76 22.12
CA LYS A 103 -11.79 -15.01 22.87
C LYS A 103 -10.70 -16.05 22.56
N ILE A 104 -10.29 -16.18 21.29
CA ILE A 104 -9.18 -17.08 20.91
C ILE A 104 -7.88 -16.63 21.57
N VAL A 105 -7.61 -15.31 21.61
CA VAL A 105 -6.42 -14.77 22.28
C VAL A 105 -6.44 -15.05 23.78
N GLU A 106 -7.59 -14.90 24.43
CA GLU A 106 -7.74 -15.23 25.86
C GLU A 106 -7.48 -16.70 26.16
N ILE A 107 -8.08 -17.60 25.37
CA ILE A 107 -7.86 -19.05 25.49
C ILE A 107 -6.38 -19.38 25.28
N THR A 108 -5.77 -18.82 24.24
CA THR A 108 -4.36 -19.08 23.90
C THR A 108 -3.41 -18.56 24.99
N ARG A 109 -3.72 -17.41 25.59
CA ARG A 109 -2.96 -16.89 26.73
C ARG A 109 -3.10 -17.80 27.95
N ALA A 110 -4.32 -18.19 28.30
CA ALA A 110 -4.58 -19.09 29.43
C ALA A 110 -3.85 -20.44 29.28
N THR A 111 -3.88 -21.04 28.08
CA THR A 111 -3.14 -22.30 27.82
C THR A 111 -1.63 -22.11 27.92
N HIS A 112 -1.09 -20.98 27.44
CA HIS A 112 0.33 -20.67 27.56
C HIS A 112 0.78 -20.45 29.01
N TYR A 113 -0.03 -19.79 29.85
CA TYR A 113 0.24 -19.63 31.29
C TYR A 113 0.17 -20.96 32.04
N LEU A 114 -0.76 -21.85 31.67
CA LEU A 114 -0.84 -23.19 32.27
C LEU A 114 0.36 -24.06 31.85
N ALA A 115 0.86 -23.90 30.62
CA ALA A 115 2.08 -24.58 30.16
C ALA A 115 3.33 -24.08 30.89
N SER A 116 3.41 -22.78 31.23
CA SER A 116 4.52 -22.25 32.02
C SER A 116 4.48 -22.69 33.49
N LEU A 117 3.29 -22.81 34.08
CA LEU A 117 3.10 -23.31 35.46
C LEU A 117 3.23 -24.85 35.56
N GLY A 118 2.97 -25.59 34.47
CA GLY A 118 3.07 -27.04 34.38
C GLY A 118 4.50 -27.62 34.46
N SER A 119 5.53 -26.77 34.53
CA SER A 119 6.91 -27.20 34.80
C SER A 119 7.16 -27.49 36.30
N ALA A 120 6.27 -27.04 37.19
CA ALA A 120 6.45 -27.18 38.64
C ALA A 120 5.79 -28.43 39.25
N THR A 121 4.85 -29.10 38.56
CA THR A 121 4.05 -30.19 39.15
C THR A 121 4.56 -31.61 38.89
N ARG A 122 5.64 -31.80 38.12
CA ARG A 122 6.25 -33.14 37.93
C ARG A 122 7.12 -33.62 39.10
N LEU A 123 7.43 -32.78 40.10
CA LEU A 123 8.33 -33.14 41.21
C LEU A 123 7.64 -33.72 42.47
N ASN A 124 6.31 -33.79 42.53
CA ASN A 124 5.61 -34.21 43.76
C ASN A 124 4.95 -35.61 43.70
N ALA A 125 4.91 -36.24 42.52
CA ALA A 125 4.30 -37.58 42.36
C ALA A 125 5.28 -38.73 42.70
N THR A 126 6.58 -38.52 42.54
CA THR A 126 7.60 -39.54 42.85
C THR A 126 7.97 -39.56 44.33
N THR A 127 7.87 -38.43 45.04
CA THR A 127 8.19 -38.31 46.47
C THR A 127 7.14 -38.97 47.36
N THR A 128 5.87 -38.95 46.96
CA THR A 128 4.77 -39.56 47.72
C THR A 128 4.70 -41.08 47.56
N LEU A 129 5.00 -41.62 46.37
CA LEU A 129 5.08 -43.07 46.14
C LEU A 129 6.26 -43.73 46.88
N ASN A 130 7.41 -43.07 46.94
CA ASN A 130 8.59 -43.57 47.67
C ASN A 130 8.37 -43.56 49.20
N ALA A 131 7.67 -42.56 49.74
CA ALA A 131 7.32 -42.51 51.16
C ALA A 131 6.33 -43.62 51.57
N LEU A 132 5.44 -44.03 50.66
CA LEU A 132 4.47 -45.10 50.88
C LEU A 132 5.10 -46.50 50.73
N PHE A 133 6.04 -46.67 49.79
CA PHE A 133 6.83 -47.89 49.64
C PHE A 133 7.77 -48.12 50.83
N ALA A 134 8.44 -47.07 51.34
CA ALA A 134 9.33 -47.19 52.50
C ALA A 134 8.59 -47.60 53.79
N LYS A 135 7.39 -47.07 54.04
CA LYS A 135 6.54 -47.49 55.18
C LYS A 135 6.06 -48.93 55.06
N ARG A 136 5.79 -49.40 53.84
CA ARG A 136 5.28 -50.76 53.57
C ARG A 136 6.39 -51.81 53.62
N CYS A 137 7.62 -51.48 53.21
CA CYS A 137 8.79 -52.36 53.38
C CYS A 137 9.25 -52.46 54.85
N TRP A 138 9.19 -51.38 55.63
CA TRP A 138 9.55 -51.42 57.06
C TRP A 138 8.62 -52.33 57.88
N PHE A 139 7.33 -52.37 57.53
CA PHE A 139 6.35 -53.26 58.18
C PHE A 139 6.58 -54.75 57.87
N LEU A 140 7.13 -55.07 56.70
CA LEU A 140 7.39 -56.47 56.27
C LEU A 140 8.67 -57.06 56.85
N VAL A 141 9.68 -56.24 57.17
CA VAL A 141 10.97 -56.73 57.73
C VAL A 141 10.91 -56.94 59.25
N ARG A 142 9.90 -56.41 59.95
CA ARG A 142 9.75 -56.55 61.41
C ARG A 142 8.81 -57.69 61.84
N ALA A 143 8.25 -58.42 60.88
CA ALA A 143 7.30 -59.52 61.09
C ALA A 143 7.86 -60.91 60.70
N ALA A 144 9.16 -61.00 60.40
CA ALA A 144 9.92 -62.23 60.22
C ALA A 144 10.95 -62.36 61.34
#